data_AF-A0A5C2M903-F1
#
_entry.id   AF-A0A5C2M903-F1
#
_cell.length_a   1.000
_cell.length_b   1.000
_cell.length_c   1.000
_cell.angle_alpha   90.00
_cell.angle_beta   90.00
_cell.angle_gamma   90.00
#
_symmetry.space_group_name_H-M   'P 1'
#
loop_
_entity.id
_entity.type
_entity.pdbx_description
1 polymer ?
#
loop_
_entity_poly.entity_id
_entity_poly.type
_entity_poly.pdbx_seq_one_letter_code
_entity_poly.pdbx_strand_id
1 'polypeptide(L)'
;MPEPKIKSLYYITHVNNLSSIFQHGILAHEQVVERGLSPTPIYNADIVAHRQHRLAPNGQSLWQYANLYFQPRNPMLYKVLSEINKNNVVILGIKPRILDIKGTFIALGNAAHFVTEIRDAKTGLQIIHRDYWSILNNDWWKTEDGTKRKIMAECLVPKVVPPTEIHSVYVASQEMAERLRQQFSSVEVVVEPHMFFQPRRRAAITTHLSWVDGDMFFSQMQTLTISVNTVGVMGKGLASRAKYQFPDMYVVYQDVCKKKQLTMGKPYLYKREASLDSDLADEPLSLPNLNANKWFLLFPTKTHWKRSSDITGIERGLQWLVDSYQAEGIQSLAVPALGCGLGGLDWREIGPLMCRYLSQMQIQVAIYLPQEQEVPAEFLTRDFLLAA
;
A
#
# COMPACT_ATOMS: atom_id res chain seq x y z
N MET A 1 -8.96 -18.79 18.92
CA MET A 1 -8.35 -18.64 17.57
C MET A 1 -6.91 -19.14 17.68
N PRO A 2 -6.36 -19.84 16.68
CA PRO A 2 -4.95 -20.25 16.72
C PRO A 2 -4.07 -19.01 16.86
N GLU A 3 -2.97 -19.14 17.60
CA GLU A 3 -2.01 -18.05 17.73
C GLU A 3 -1.51 -17.63 16.34
N PRO A 4 -1.44 -16.31 16.07
CA PRO A 4 -0.95 -15.82 14.81
C PRO A 4 0.48 -16.29 14.55
N LYS A 5 0.74 -16.91 13.40
CA LYS A 5 2.05 -17.48 13.07
C LYS A 5 2.84 -16.59 12.11
N ILE A 6 4.05 -16.19 12.50
CA ILE A 6 5.00 -15.52 11.61
C ILE A 6 5.49 -16.55 10.58
N LYS A 7 5.14 -16.33 9.30
CA LYS A 7 5.50 -17.22 8.20
C LYS A 7 6.86 -16.89 7.59
N SER A 8 7.23 -15.62 7.57
CA SER A 8 8.48 -15.11 7.02
C SER A 8 8.82 -13.78 7.68
N LEU A 9 10.12 -13.47 7.71
CA LEU A 9 10.62 -12.11 7.84
C LEU A 9 11.09 -11.64 6.46
N TYR A 10 11.35 -10.34 6.31
CA TYR A 10 11.58 -9.76 4.99
C TYR A 10 12.76 -8.80 4.96
N TYR A 11 13.54 -8.84 3.89
CA TYR A 11 14.62 -7.90 3.65
C TYR A 11 14.41 -7.21 2.31
N ILE A 12 14.37 -5.88 2.32
CA ILE A 12 14.17 -5.07 1.12
C ILE A 12 15.56 -4.66 0.63
N THR A 13 15.84 -4.82 -0.67
CA THR A 13 17.16 -4.49 -1.24
C THR A 13 17.08 -4.17 -2.74
N HIS A 14 18.17 -3.63 -3.28
CA HIS A 14 18.32 -3.45 -4.73
C HIS A 14 18.66 -4.78 -5.41
N VAL A 15 18.14 -5.01 -6.62
CA VAL A 15 18.37 -6.26 -7.37
C VAL A 15 19.86 -6.57 -7.59
N ASN A 16 20.68 -5.55 -7.80
CA ASN A 16 22.14 -5.69 -7.95
C ASN A 16 22.85 -6.29 -6.72
N ASN A 17 22.23 -6.24 -5.54
CA ASN A 17 22.82 -6.79 -4.32
C ASN A 17 22.63 -8.31 -4.21
N LEU A 18 21.76 -8.92 -5.01
CA LEU A 18 21.40 -10.33 -4.90
C LEU A 18 22.61 -11.27 -4.99
N SER A 19 23.52 -11.06 -5.94
CA SER A 19 24.71 -11.92 -6.09
C SER A 19 25.57 -11.92 -4.83
N SER A 20 25.82 -10.74 -4.24
CA SER A 20 26.58 -10.60 -3.00
C SER A 20 25.83 -11.23 -1.81
N ILE A 21 24.52 -11.03 -1.73
CA ILE A 21 23.68 -11.61 -0.66
C ILE A 21 23.64 -13.13 -0.73
N PHE A 22 23.53 -13.74 -1.91
CA PHE A 22 23.57 -15.19 -2.06
C PHE A 22 24.96 -15.78 -1.78
N GLN A 23 26.02 -15.00 -1.94
CA GLN A 23 27.38 -15.41 -1.60
C GLN A 23 27.71 -15.26 -0.12
N HIS A 24 27.31 -14.16 0.51
CA HIS A 24 27.78 -13.77 1.84
C HIS A 24 26.70 -13.72 2.93
N GLY A 25 25.43 -13.72 2.54
CA GLY A 25 24.28 -13.51 3.41
C GLY A 25 23.84 -12.05 3.46
N ILE A 26 22.79 -11.78 4.23
CA ILE A 26 22.38 -10.40 4.54
C ILE A 26 23.26 -9.95 5.71
N LEU A 27 24.19 -9.06 5.42
CA LEU A 27 25.20 -8.60 6.37
C LEU A 27 24.70 -7.39 7.17
N ALA A 28 25.12 -7.32 8.43
CA ALA A 28 25.08 -6.09 9.21
C ALA A 28 26.02 -5.04 8.60
N HIS A 29 25.76 -3.76 8.83
CA HIS A 29 26.53 -2.66 8.22
C HIS A 29 28.02 -2.73 8.55
N GLU A 30 28.37 -3.05 9.79
CA GLU A 30 29.77 -3.25 10.21
C GLU A 30 30.46 -4.34 9.38
N GLN A 31 29.77 -5.46 9.13
CA GLN A 31 30.30 -6.56 8.32
C GLN A 31 30.45 -6.21 6.83
N VAL A 32 29.63 -5.30 6.30
CA VAL A 32 29.76 -4.79 4.93
C VAL A 32 31.05 -3.97 4.80
N VAL A 33 31.30 -3.06 5.77
CA VAL A 33 32.49 -2.20 5.79
C VAL A 33 33.76 -3.01 6.01
N GLU A 34 33.78 -3.94 6.98
CA GLU A 34 34.93 -4.80 7.25
C GLU A 34 35.36 -5.62 6.04
N ARG A 35 34.40 -6.02 5.18
CA ARG A 35 34.65 -6.81 3.98
C ARG A 35 34.91 -5.97 2.73
N GLY A 36 34.88 -4.63 2.84
CA GLY A 36 35.08 -3.72 1.70
C GLY A 36 34.00 -3.85 0.62
N LEU A 37 32.79 -4.27 0.98
CA LEU A 37 31.69 -4.44 0.03
C LEU A 37 31.00 -3.09 -0.23
N SER A 38 30.59 -2.85 -1.48
CA SER A 38 29.88 -1.63 -1.88
C SER A 38 28.48 -1.98 -2.41
N PRO A 39 27.50 -2.23 -1.53
CA PRO A 39 26.14 -2.54 -1.95
C PRO A 39 25.51 -1.33 -2.64
N THR A 40 24.62 -1.58 -3.61
CA THR A 40 23.75 -0.54 -4.17
C THR A 40 22.75 -0.13 -3.09
N PRO A 41 22.79 1.12 -2.59
CA PRO A 41 21.94 1.54 -1.49
C PRO A 41 20.48 1.67 -1.94
N ILE A 42 19.57 1.37 -1.01
CA ILE A 42 18.14 1.70 -1.14
C ILE A 42 17.63 2.56 0.03
N TYR A 43 18.53 2.91 0.95
CA TYR A 43 18.20 3.58 2.20
C TYR A 43 18.81 4.98 2.21
N ASN A 44 18.21 5.86 3.03
CA ASN A 44 18.79 7.17 3.32
C ASN A 44 20.08 7.00 4.14
N ALA A 45 21.17 7.65 3.71
CA ALA A 45 22.45 7.65 4.40
C ALA A 45 22.33 8.16 5.84
N ASP A 46 21.45 9.14 6.09
CA ASP A 46 21.24 9.72 7.42
C ASP A 46 20.65 8.70 8.39
N ILE A 47 19.69 7.88 7.95
CA ILE A 47 19.12 6.78 8.75
C ILE A 47 20.22 5.80 9.16
N VAL A 48 21.12 5.46 8.24
CA VAL A 48 22.23 4.54 8.53
C VAL A 48 23.19 5.16 9.55
N ALA A 49 23.50 6.45 9.44
CA ALA A 49 24.31 7.16 10.43
C ALA A 49 23.64 7.16 11.82
N HIS A 50 22.34 7.45 11.90
CA HIS A 50 21.59 7.41 13.17
C HIS A 50 21.62 6.03 13.83
N ARG A 51 21.56 4.96 13.04
CA ARG A 51 21.64 3.58 13.55
C ARG A 51 22.99 3.28 14.20
N GLN A 52 24.07 3.97 13.82
CA GLN A 52 25.39 3.76 14.43
C GLN A 52 25.38 4.12 15.92
N HIS A 53 24.67 5.18 16.29
CA HIS A 53 24.61 5.69 17.66
C HIS A 53 23.52 5.04 18.53
N ARG A 54 22.58 4.31 17.93
CA ARG A 54 21.52 3.63 18.66
C ARG A 54 22.00 2.27 19.16
N LEU A 55 21.76 1.99 20.43
CA LEU A 55 22.21 0.76 21.09
C LEU A 55 21.09 -0.25 21.26
N ALA A 56 21.41 -1.52 21.05
CA ALA A 56 20.60 -2.66 21.46
C ALA A 56 20.67 -2.86 22.99
N PRO A 57 19.76 -3.65 23.60
CA PRO A 57 19.74 -3.87 25.05
C PRO A 57 21.03 -4.42 25.66
N ASN A 58 21.89 -5.05 24.84
CA ASN A 58 23.19 -5.56 25.25
C ASN A 58 24.33 -4.51 25.12
N GLY A 59 24.01 -3.25 24.80
CA GLY A 59 24.97 -2.17 24.64
C GLY A 59 25.68 -2.12 23.28
N GLN A 60 25.39 -3.05 22.36
CA GLN A 60 25.99 -3.05 21.02
C GLN A 60 25.25 -2.08 20.08
N SER A 61 25.99 -1.46 19.15
CA SER A 61 25.41 -0.63 18.11
C SER A 61 24.50 -1.42 17.17
N LEU A 62 23.45 -0.78 16.65
CA LEU A 62 22.61 -1.41 15.62
C LEU A 62 23.35 -1.70 14.30
N TRP A 63 24.53 -1.13 14.09
CA TRP A 63 25.39 -1.48 12.96
C TRP A 63 25.88 -2.93 12.99
N GLN A 64 25.83 -3.58 14.15
CA GLN A 64 26.20 -4.98 14.33
C GLN A 64 25.05 -5.95 14.03
N TYR A 65 23.90 -5.45 13.58
CA TYR A 65 22.72 -6.26 13.29
C TYR A 65 22.25 -6.09 11.84
N ALA A 66 21.92 -7.21 11.21
CA ALA A 66 21.16 -7.26 9.97
C ALA A 66 19.67 -7.08 10.33
N ASN A 67 19.01 -6.10 9.71
CA ASN A 67 17.61 -5.76 9.98
C ASN A 67 16.67 -6.49 9.04
N LEU A 68 15.66 -7.17 9.59
CA LEU A 68 14.59 -7.81 8.84
C LEU A 68 13.24 -7.24 9.29
N TYR A 69 12.32 -7.01 8.36
CA TYR A 69 10.98 -6.52 8.65
C TYR A 69 10.00 -7.66 8.92
N PHE A 70 9.04 -7.43 9.81
CA PHE A 70 7.88 -8.32 9.95
C PHE A 70 6.85 -8.11 8.83
N GLN A 71 6.72 -6.87 8.36
CA GLN A 71 5.83 -6.46 7.27
C GLN A 71 6.64 -5.65 6.25
N PRO A 72 6.90 -6.15 5.03
CA PRO A 72 7.67 -5.44 4.03
C PRO A 72 6.89 -4.29 3.40
N ARG A 73 5.56 -4.41 3.31
CA ARG A 73 4.68 -3.37 2.77
C ARG A 73 4.46 -2.29 3.82
N ASN A 74 5.44 -1.40 3.97
CA ASN A 74 5.54 -0.43 5.05
C ASN A 74 5.98 0.98 4.54
N PRO A 75 6.01 2.02 5.40
CA PRO A 75 6.40 3.39 5.01
C PRO A 75 7.78 3.51 4.36
N MET A 76 8.74 2.67 4.79
CA MET A 76 10.10 2.66 4.23
C MET A 76 10.07 2.16 2.78
N LEU A 77 9.40 1.03 2.53
CA LEU A 77 9.25 0.53 1.15
C LEU A 77 8.50 1.53 0.26
N TYR A 78 7.47 2.20 0.78
CA TYR A 78 6.74 3.23 0.04
C TYR A 78 7.68 4.36 -0.43
N LYS A 79 8.53 4.87 0.49
CA LYS A 79 9.56 5.87 0.16
C LYS A 79 10.50 5.34 -0.93
N VAL A 80 11.06 4.14 -0.75
CA VAL A 80 11.98 3.52 -1.71
C VAL A 80 11.39 3.46 -3.11
N LEU A 81 10.12 3.08 -3.24
CA LEU A 81 9.45 2.96 -4.54
C LEU A 81 9.07 4.30 -5.16
N SER A 82 9.10 5.40 -4.40
CA SER A 82 8.94 6.76 -4.94
C SER A 82 10.24 7.31 -5.56
N GLU A 83 11.39 6.77 -5.16
CA GLU A 83 12.72 7.24 -5.59
C GLU A 83 13.38 6.27 -6.58
N ILE A 84 13.16 4.96 -6.40
CA ILE A 84 13.78 3.89 -7.16
C ILE A 84 12.72 3.19 -8.00
N ASN A 85 13.05 2.90 -9.26
CA ASN A 85 12.19 2.11 -10.12
C ASN A 85 11.88 0.76 -9.45
N LYS A 86 10.61 0.41 -9.31
CA LYS A 86 10.16 -0.86 -8.71
C LYS A 86 10.79 -2.11 -9.33
N ASN A 87 11.15 -2.07 -10.62
CA ASN A 87 11.89 -3.13 -11.31
C ASN A 87 13.39 -3.16 -10.95
N ASN A 88 13.82 -2.43 -9.94
CA ASN A 88 15.17 -2.51 -9.37
C ASN A 88 15.14 -2.88 -7.88
N VAL A 89 13.94 -3.02 -7.30
CA VAL A 89 13.74 -3.37 -5.88
C VAL A 89 13.25 -4.81 -5.79
N VAL A 90 13.82 -5.57 -4.87
CA VAL A 90 13.43 -6.96 -4.57
C VAL A 90 13.26 -7.13 -3.07
N ILE A 91 12.42 -8.08 -2.68
CA ILE A 91 12.17 -8.39 -1.27
C ILE A 91 12.50 -9.85 -1.04
N LEU A 92 13.41 -10.13 -0.11
CA LEU A 92 13.79 -11.48 0.25
C LEU A 92 12.88 -11.99 1.35
N GLY A 93 12.40 -13.22 1.22
CA GLY A 93 11.73 -13.97 2.29
C GLY A 93 12.74 -14.76 3.12
N ILE A 94 12.74 -14.57 4.43
CA ILE A 94 13.67 -15.19 5.37
C ILE A 94 12.88 -16.13 6.30
N LYS A 95 13.42 -17.33 6.51
CA LYS A 95 12.81 -18.36 7.37
C LYS A 95 12.68 -17.86 8.82
N PRO A 96 11.53 -18.07 9.48
CA PRO A 96 11.30 -17.59 10.84
C PRO A 96 12.29 -18.09 11.90
N ARG A 97 12.96 -19.23 11.68
CA ARG A 97 13.96 -19.80 12.61
C ARG A 97 15.14 -18.87 12.92
N ILE A 98 15.33 -17.81 12.13
CA ILE A 98 16.30 -16.76 12.45
C ILE A 98 15.99 -16.06 13.78
N LEU A 99 14.72 -16.09 14.23
CA LEU A 99 14.27 -15.55 15.51
C LEU A 99 14.88 -16.30 16.71
N ASP A 100 15.31 -17.54 16.51
CA ASP A 100 15.89 -18.39 17.55
C ASP A 100 17.41 -18.15 17.73
N ILE A 101 18.03 -17.33 16.87
CA ILE A 101 19.45 -17.00 16.98
C ILE A 101 19.71 -16.23 18.28
N LYS A 102 20.66 -16.71 19.07
CA LYS A 102 21.07 -16.05 20.32
C LYS A 102 21.58 -14.64 20.04
N GLY A 103 21.07 -13.67 20.80
CA GLY A 103 21.38 -12.25 20.62
C GLY A 103 20.47 -11.54 19.62
N THR A 104 19.45 -12.21 19.08
CA THR A 104 18.40 -11.55 18.28
C THR A 104 17.53 -10.67 19.16
N PHE A 105 17.22 -9.48 18.65
CA PHE A 105 16.34 -8.52 19.29
C PHE A 105 15.16 -8.15 18.39
N ILE A 106 14.05 -7.74 18.99
CA ILE A 106 12.90 -7.19 18.28
C ILE A 106 12.78 -5.71 18.62
N ALA A 107 12.81 -4.87 17.58
CA ALA A 107 12.43 -3.47 17.68
C ALA A 107 10.92 -3.34 17.38
N LEU A 108 10.17 -2.79 18.32
CA LEU A 108 8.71 -2.61 18.24
C LEU A 108 8.32 -1.37 17.40
N GLY A 109 8.89 -1.30 16.20
CA GLY A 109 8.75 -0.21 15.23
C GLY A 109 10.08 0.10 14.53
N ASN A 110 10.13 1.21 13.78
CA ASN A 110 11.35 1.69 13.12
C ASN A 110 12.49 1.81 14.15
N ALA A 111 13.55 1.02 13.93
CA ALA A 111 14.65 0.90 14.85
C ALA A 111 15.63 2.08 14.81
N ALA A 112 15.53 3.03 13.88
CA ALA A 112 16.31 4.27 13.99
C ALA A 112 15.67 5.27 14.98
N HIS A 113 14.37 5.15 15.24
CA HIS A 113 13.63 6.11 16.04
C HIS A 113 13.85 5.91 17.56
N PHE A 114 14.15 6.98 18.29
CA PHE A 114 14.53 6.91 19.72
C PHE A 114 13.44 6.33 20.64
N VAL A 115 12.15 6.65 20.38
CA VAL A 115 11.03 6.10 21.16
C VAL A 115 10.73 4.62 20.89
N THR A 116 11.38 4.00 19.90
CA THR A 116 11.16 2.58 19.62
C THR A 116 11.83 1.75 20.70
N GLU A 117 11.04 0.91 21.36
CA GLU A 117 11.55 -0.07 22.31
C GLU A 117 12.21 -1.24 21.57
N ILE A 118 13.33 -1.70 22.11
CA ILE A 118 13.99 -2.93 21.68
C ILE A 118 13.93 -3.93 22.82
N ARG A 119 13.44 -5.14 22.54
CA ARG A 119 13.29 -6.22 23.52
C ARG A 119 14.01 -7.46 23.02
N ASP A 120 14.34 -8.38 23.94
CA ASP A 120 14.83 -9.70 23.56
C ASP A 120 13.79 -10.42 22.68
N ALA A 121 14.26 -11.38 21.87
CA ALA A 121 13.41 -12.11 20.92
C ALA A 121 12.12 -12.65 21.55
N LYS A 122 12.22 -13.27 22.74
CA LYS A 122 11.08 -13.92 23.39
C LYS A 122 10.03 -12.90 23.83
N THR A 123 10.43 -11.88 24.58
CA THR A 123 9.50 -10.84 25.06
C THR A 123 8.94 -10.02 23.90
N GLY A 124 9.78 -9.67 22.93
CA GLY A 124 9.37 -8.94 21.74
C GLY A 124 8.30 -9.67 20.93
N LEU A 125 8.49 -10.98 20.68
CA LEU A 125 7.52 -11.78 19.94
C LEU A 125 6.16 -11.88 20.66
N GLN A 126 6.15 -12.00 21.98
CA GLN A 126 4.89 -11.99 22.75
C GLN A 126 4.10 -10.69 22.53
N ILE A 127 4.79 -9.55 22.53
CA ILE A 127 4.17 -8.24 22.25
C ILE A 127 3.71 -8.16 20.79
N ILE A 128 4.51 -8.68 19.85
CA ILE A 128 4.16 -8.71 18.43
C ILE A 128 2.83 -9.46 18.22
N HIS A 129 2.71 -10.67 18.79
CA HIS A 129 1.51 -11.49 18.65
C HIS A 129 0.28 -10.88 19.34
N ARG A 130 0.45 -10.25 20.51
CA ARG A 130 -0.66 -9.72 21.30
C ARG A 130 -1.12 -8.34 20.82
N ASP A 131 -0.19 -7.42 20.61
CA ASP A 131 -0.48 -5.98 20.52
C ASP A 131 -0.22 -5.41 19.11
N TYR A 132 0.66 -6.01 18.31
CA TYR A 132 1.05 -5.49 17.00
C TYR A 132 0.46 -6.28 15.84
N TRP A 133 -0.11 -7.47 16.09
CA TRP A 133 -0.55 -8.34 15.01
C TRP A 133 -1.57 -7.67 14.08
N SER A 134 -2.52 -6.90 14.63
CA SER A 134 -3.48 -6.14 13.83
C SER A 134 -2.84 -4.99 13.06
N ILE A 135 -1.78 -4.38 13.58
CA ILE A 135 -1.04 -3.29 12.94
C ILE A 135 -0.20 -3.83 11.77
N LEU A 136 0.51 -4.93 11.98
CA LEU A 136 1.36 -5.56 10.97
C LEU A 136 0.56 -6.15 9.80
N ASN A 137 -0.69 -6.54 10.04
CA ASN A 137 -1.60 -7.02 9.00
C ASN A 137 -2.51 -5.92 8.44
N ASN A 138 -2.26 -4.65 8.77
CA ASN A 138 -3.00 -3.54 8.20
C ASN A 138 -2.30 -3.02 6.94
N ASP A 139 -3.09 -2.59 5.96
CA ASP A 139 -2.60 -1.97 4.74
C ASP A 139 -2.39 -0.46 4.89
N TRP A 140 -2.77 0.13 6.02
CA TRP A 140 -2.69 1.56 6.30
C TRP A 140 -2.09 1.87 7.66
N TRP A 141 -1.48 3.06 7.77
CA TRP A 141 -0.84 3.57 8.96
C TRP A 141 -0.96 5.09 9.08
N LYS A 142 -0.65 5.61 10.27
CA LYS A 142 -0.74 7.03 10.62
C LYS A 142 0.38 7.45 11.56
N THR A 143 0.76 8.71 11.46
CA THR A 143 1.73 9.32 12.37
C THR A 143 1.11 9.56 13.74
N GLU A 144 -0.14 10.03 13.77
CA GLU A 144 -0.82 10.54 14.98
C GLU A 144 -1.06 9.45 16.03
N ASP A 145 -1.33 8.22 15.61
CA ASP A 145 -1.51 7.07 16.52
C ASP A 145 -0.25 6.18 16.64
N GLY A 146 0.83 6.59 15.97
CA GLY A 146 2.11 5.90 15.95
C GLY A 146 2.15 4.59 15.14
N THR A 147 1.07 4.20 14.47
CA THR A 147 1.04 2.98 13.65
C THR A 147 2.06 3.02 12.51
N LYS A 148 2.37 4.22 11.97
CA LYS A 148 3.43 4.43 10.96
C LYS A 148 4.79 3.94 11.44
N ARG A 149 5.16 4.26 12.67
CA ARG A 149 6.39 3.75 13.29
C ARG A 149 6.29 2.26 13.57
N LYS A 150 5.18 1.81 14.16
CA LYS A 150 4.99 0.44 14.65
C LYS A 150 4.94 -0.61 13.55
N ILE A 151 4.37 -0.30 12.37
CA ILE A 151 4.31 -1.23 11.24
C ILE A 151 5.70 -1.54 10.67
N MET A 152 6.67 -0.65 10.89
CA MET A 152 8.08 -0.86 10.56
C MET A 152 8.84 -1.66 11.63
N ALA A 153 8.16 -2.53 12.39
CA ALA A 153 8.84 -3.37 13.37
C ALA A 153 9.92 -4.25 12.70
N GLU A 154 11.05 -4.40 13.39
CA GLU A 154 12.25 -5.07 12.89
C GLU A 154 12.67 -6.21 13.80
N CYS A 155 13.13 -7.30 13.19
CA CYS A 155 13.97 -8.33 13.80
C CYS A 155 15.44 -7.97 13.51
N LEU A 156 16.24 -7.83 14.57
CA LEU A 156 17.64 -7.45 14.54
C LEU A 156 18.49 -8.69 14.77
N VAL A 157 19.04 -9.25 13.69
CA VAL A 157 19.82 -10.48 13.71
C VAL A 157 21.32 -10.13 13.81
N PRO A 158 22.07 -10.67 14.78
CA PRO A 158 23.47 -10.29 14.96
C PRO A 158 24.33 -10.72 13.78
N LYS A 159 25.17 -9.80 13.30
CA LYS A 159 26.20 -9.95 12.26
C LYS A 159 25.71 -10.31 10.86
N VAL A 160 25.02 -11.44 10.69
CA VAL A 160 24.66 -11.98 9.36
C VAL A 160 23.43 -12.87 9.42
N VAL A 161 22.56 -12.74 8.42
CA VAL A 161 21.56 -13.75 8.07
C VAL A 161 22.18 -14.65 6.99
N PRO A 162 22.39 -15.94 7.26
CA PRO A 162 23.01 -16.85 6.28
C PRO A 162 22.19 -16.96 4.98
N PRO A 163 22.83 -17.15 3.80
CA PRO A 163 22.12 -17.36 2.54
C PRO A 163 21.11 -18.51 2.58
N THR A 164 21.39 -19.56 3.36
CA THR A 164 20.53 -20.75 3.54
C THR A 164 19.18 -20.45 4.20
N GLU A 165 19.04 -19.26 4.81
CA GLU A 165 17.83 -18.79 5.47
C GLU A 165 16.88 -18.06 4.52
N ILE A 166 17.37 -17.67 3.33
CA ILE A 166 16.55 -17.07 2.28
C ILE A 166 15.78 -18.19 1.59
N HIS A 167 14.45 -18.11 1.61
CA HIS A 167 13.59 -19.11 0.94
C HIS A 167 13.02 -18.59 -0.38
N SER A 168 12.78 -17.29 -0.50
CA SER A 168 12.18 -16.70 -1.69
C SER A 168 12.69 -15.30 -2.02
N VAL A 169 12.52 -14.90 -3.28
CA VAL A 169 12.70 -13.54 -3.79
C VAL A 169 11.38 -13.07 -4.40
N TYR A 170 10.76 -12.08 -3.78
CA TYR A 170 9.55 -11.43 -4.26
C TYR A 170 9.90 -10.29 -5.20
N VAL A 171 9.15 -10.18 -6.30
CA VAL A 171 9.34 -9.17 -7.34
C VAL A 171 8.02 -8.56 -7.79
N ALA A 172 8.08 -7.33 -8.29
CA ALA A 172 6.90 -6.56 -8.70
C ALA A 172 6.30 -6.97 -10.06
N SER A 173 7.06 -7.66 -10.92
CA SER A 173 6.66 -7.93 -12.31
C SER A 173 7.13 -9.30 -12.81
N GLN A 174 6.39 -9.84 -13.77
CA GLN A 174 6.70 -11.11 -14.43
C GLN A 174 8.04 -11.05 -15.19
N GLU A 175 8.30 -9.94 -15.90
CA GLU A 175 9.56 -9.69 -16.60
C GLU A 175 10.77 -9.82 -15.67
N MET A 176 10.69 -9.22 -14.48
CA MET A 176 11.74 -9.36 -13.47
C MET A 176 11.88 -10.81 -13.02
N ALA A 177 10.77 -11.51 -12.77
CA ALA A 177 10.84 -12.89 -12.31
C ALA A 177 11.55 -13.80 -13.32
N GLU A 178 11.27 -13.62 -14.61
CA GLU A 178 11.92 -14.35 -15.69
C GLU A 178 13.43 -14.08 -15.73
N ARG A 179 13.83 -12.81 -15.62
CA ARG A 179 15.24 -12.42 -15.55
C ARG A 179 15.96 -13.05 -14.35
N LEU A 180 15.36 -13.01 -13.16
CA LEU A 180 15.99 -13.57 -11.97
C LEU A 180 16.04 -15.10 -11.97
N ARG A 181 15.03 -15.78 -12.52
CA ARG A 181 15.04 -17.25 -12.65
C ARG A 181 16.14 -17.75 -13.58
N GLN A 182 16.54 -16.96 -14.57
CA GLN A 182 17.70 -17.27 -15.42
C GLN A 182 19.03 -17.15 -14.68
N GLN A 183 19.12 -16.22 -13.72
CA GLN A 183 20.36 -15.94 -12.98
C GLN A 183 20.51 -16.79 -11.70
N PHE A 184 19.40 -17.08 -11.02
CA PHE A 184 19.37 -17.75 -9.73
C PHE A 184 18.42 -18.94 -9.76
N SER A 185 18.97 -20.15 -9.86
CA SER A 185 18.21 -21.41 -9.92
C SER A 185 17.92 -22.02 -8.54
N SER A 186 18.64 -21.61 -7.50
CA SER A 186 18.58 -22.21 -6.17
C SER A 186 17.55 -21.58 -5.23
N VAL A 187 16.78 -20.59 -5.68
CA VAL A 187 15.83 -19.83 -4.87
C VAL A 187 14.50 -19.67 -5.60
N GLU A 188 13.39 -19.71 -4.87
CA GLU A 188 12.08 -19.48 -5.44
C GLU A 188 11.88 -18.00 -5.76
N VAL A 189 11.53 -17.67 -7.01
CA VAL A 189 11.19 -16.29 -7.41
C VAL A 189 9.69 -16.16 -7.58
N VAL A 190 9.07 -15.30 -6.77
CA VAL A 190 7.61 -15.14 -6.66
C VAL A 190 7.19 -13.76 -7.15
N VAL A 191 6.23 -13.70 -8.07
CA VAL A 191 5.65 -12.43 -8.53
C VAL A 191 4.54 -12.03 -7.55
N GLU A 192 4.77 -10.93 -6.83
CA GLU A 192 3.84 -10.45 -5.80
C GLU A 192 3.70 -8.92 -5.87
N PRO A 193 3.03 -8.38 -6.91
CA PRO A 193 2.92 -6.94 -7.13
C PRO A 193 2.28 -6.19 -5.94
N HIS A 194 1.37 -6.84 -5.20
CA HIS A 194 0.70 -6.21 -4.07
C HIS A 194 1.67 -5.79 -2.96
N MET A 195 2.74 -6.56 -2.74
CA MET A 195 3.79 -6.25 -1.78
C MET A 195 4.51 -4.93 -2.13
N PHE A 196 4.52 -4.53 -3.40
CA PHE A 196 5.13 -3.31 -3.93
C PHE A 196 4.12 -2.19 -4.17
N PHE A 197 2.99 -2.19 -3.45
CA PHE A 197 1.90 -1.22 -3.59
C PHE A 197 1.31 -1.16 -5.02
N GLN A 198 1.48 -2.23 -5.80
CA GLN A 198 0.91 -2.33 -7.14
C GLN A 198 -0.41 -3.11 -7.10
N PRO A 199 -1.32 -2.87 -8.06
CA PRO A 199 -2.48 -3.72 -8.25
C PRO A 199 -2.09 -5.18 -8.50
N ARG A 200 -2.93 -6.11 -8.03
CA ARG A 200 -2.81 -7.55 -8.30
C ARG A 200 -2.98 -7.84 -9.78
N ARG A 201 -4.02 -7.23 -10.38
CA ARG A 201 -4.35 -7.36 -11.80
C ARG A 201 -4.86 -6.03 -12.33
N ARG A 202 -4.70 -5.81 -13.63
CA ARG A 202 -5.30 -4.68 -14.35
C ARG A 202 -5.42 -5.04 -15.82
N ALA A 203 -6.40 -4.48 -16.50
CA ALA A 203 -6.44 -4.49 -17.96
C ALA A 203 -7.08 -3.20 -18.51
N ALA A 204 -6.63 -2.82 -19.70
CA ALA A 204 -7.22 -1.71 -20.44
C ALA A 204 -8.56 -2.14 -21.06
N ILE A 205 -9.57 -1.28 -20.92
CA ILE A 205 -10.87 -1.39 -21.60
C ILE A 205 -10.84 -0.51 -22.86
N THR A 206 -10.28 0.70 -22.74
CA THR A 206 -9.99 1.63 -23.84
C THR A 206 -8.59 2.24 -23.64
N THR A 207 -8.19 3.18 -24.50
CA THR A 207 -6.92 3.94 -24.35
C THR A 207 -6.84 4.71 -23.02
N HIS A 208 -7.99 5.12 -22.47
CA HIS A 208 -8.08 5.97 -21.29
C HIS A 208 -8.78 5.31 -20.10
N LEU A 209 -9.47 4.19 -20.32
CA LEU A 209 -10.22 3.47 -19.29
C LEU A 209 -9.61 2.10 -19.03
N SER A 210 -9.44 1.76 -17.75
CA SER A 210 -8.98 0.44 -17.32
C SER A 210 -9.76 -0.04 -16.10
N TRP A 211 -9.79 -1.36 -15.89
CA TRP A 211 -10.18 -1.93 -14.60
C TRP A 211 -8.93 -2.36 -13.82
N VAL A 212 -9.03 -2.30 -12.50
CA VAL A 212 -7.93 -2.53 -11.56
C VAL A 212 -8.41 -3.39 -10.39
N ASP A 213 -7.71 -4.49 -10.14
CA ASP A 213 -7.86 -5.32 -8.96
C ASP A 213 -6.75 -4.95 -7.96
N GLY A 214 -7.06 -4.11 -6.98
CA GLY A 214 -6.10 -3.65 -5.98
C GLY A 214 -6.71 -2.62 -5.02
N ASP A 215 -5.88 -2.00 -4.19
CA ASP A 215 -6.33 -0.99 -3.24
C ASP A 215 -6.32 0.42 -3.85
N MET A 216 -7.50 1.02 -3.97
CA MET A 216 -7.71 2.32 -4.62
C MET A 216 -6.99 3.48 -3.91
N PHE A 217 -6.77 3.38 -2.60
CA PHE A 217 -6.08 4.43 -1.85
C PHE A 217 -4.60 4.57 -2.19
N PHE A 218 -4.01 3.57 -2.85
CA PHE A 218 -2.64 3.62 -3.40
C PHE A 218 -2.61 4.01 -4.88
N SER A 219 -3.76 4.42 -5.44
CA SER A 219 -3.82 4.91 -6.81
C SER A 219 -2.98 6.17 -6.99
N GLN A 220 -2.23 6.22 -8.09
CA GLN A 220 -1.46 7.40 -8.48
C GLN A 220 -2.30 8.45 -9.22
N MET A 221 -3.59 8.18 -9.46
CA MET A 221 -4.50 9.18 -10.04
C MET A 221 -4.65 10.40 -9.12
N GLN A 222 -4.93 11.56 -9.72
CA GLN A 222 -5.11 12.83 -9.01
C GLN A 222 -6.35 12.78 -8.09
N THR A 223 -7.46 12.24 -8.60
CA THR A 223 -8.74 12.24 -7.89
C THR A 223 -9.15 10.82 -7.51
N LEU A 224 -9.50 10.62 -6.23
CA LEU A 224 -10.08 9.38 -5.70
C LEU A 224 -11.57 9.56 -5.48
N THR A 225 -12.38 8.65 -6.01
CA THR A 225 -13.83 8.69 -5.82
C THR A 225 -14.23 7.93 -4.57
N ILE A 226 -14.90 8.57 -3.63
CA ILE A 226 -15.41 7.91 -2.42
C ILE A 226 -16.92 7.73 -2.56
N SER A 227 -17.38 6.47 -2.59
CA SER A 227 -18.80 6.17 -2.56
C SER A 227 -19.39 6.51 -1.18
N VAL A 228 -20.32 7.45 -1.14
CA VAL A 228 -20.90 7.97 0.12
C VAL A 228 -22.43 7.93 0.11
N ASN A 229 -23.02 8.30 1.24
CA ASN A 229 -24.44 8.64 1.31
C ASN A 229 -24.63 10.16 1.45
N THR A 230 -25.87 10.63 1.50
CA THR A 230 -26.17 12.06 1.60
C THR A 230 -26.52 12.50 3.03
N VAL A 231 -26.34 11.64 4.04
CA VAL A 231 -26.67 11.93 5.46
C VAL A 231 -25.44 12.08 6.35
N GLY A 232 -24.24 12.15 5.79
CA GLY A 232 -23.04 12.49 6.55
C GLY A 232 -22.44 11.35 7.39
N VAL A 233 -22.75 10.08 7.06
CA VAL A 233 -22.24 8.91 7.81
C VAL A 233 -21.27 8.08 6.95
N MET A 234 -20.09 7.75 7.47
CA MET A 234 -19.16 6.78 6.85
C MET A 234 -18.84 5.68 7.85
N GLY A 235 -19.62 4.59 7.82
CA GLY A 235 -19.61 3.57 8.88
C GLY A 235 -19.12 2.17 8.51
N LYS A 236 -19.06 1.83 7.22
CA LYS A 236 -18.56 0.52 6.74
C LYS A 236 -17.85 0.63 5.38
N GLY A 237 -17.12 -0.42 5.01
CA GLY A 237 -16.48 -0.58 3.69
C GLY A 237 -15.52 0.55 3.33
N LEU A 238 -15.44 0.85 2.04
CA LEU A 238 -14.58 1.91 1.47
C LEU A 238 -14.76 3.26 2.17
N ALA A 239 -16.00 3.68 2.44
CA ALA A 239 -16.27 4.96 3.09
C ALA A 239 -15.69 5.01 4.52
N SER A 240 -15.84 3.94 5.31
CA SER A 240 -15.24 3.89 6.65
C SER A 240 -13.71 3.90 6.60
N ARG A 241 -13.11 3.20 5.64
CA ARG A 241 -11.65 3.26 5.42
C ARG A 241 -11.25 4.69 5.07
N ALA A 242 -11.94 5.35 4.15
CA ALA A 242 -11.67 6.73 3.76
C ALA A 242 -11.81 7.71 4.95
N LYS A 243 -12.84 7.55 5.80
CA LYS A 243 -12.99 8.35 7.03
C LYS A 243 -11.80 8.18 7.98
N TYR A 244 -11.35 6.94 8.17
CA TYR A 244 -10.18 6.70 9.02
C TYR A 244 -8.94 7.30 8.36
N GLN A 245 -8.68 7.04 7.08
CA GLN A 245 -7.46 7.48 6.40
C GLN A 245 -7.38 8.99 6.17
N PHE A 246 -8.51 9.64 5.90
CA PHE A 246 -8.63 11.07 5.56
C PHE A 246 -9.68 11.77 6.44
N PRO A 247 -9.37 12.03 7.73
CA PRO A 247 -10.32 12.65 8.66
C PRO A 247 -10.75 14.06 8.22
N ASP A 248 -9.85 14.82 7.60
CA ASP A 248 -10.10 16.14 7.03
C ASP A 248 -11.18 16.11 5.94
N MET A 249 -11.07 15.15 5.01
CA MET A 249 -12.10 14.91 3.98
C MET A 249 -13.44 14.57 4.63
N TYR A 250 -13.44 13.78 5.72
CA TYR A 250 -14.67 13.44 6.42
C TYR A 250 -15.36 14.66 7.05
N VAL A 251 -14.60 15.62 7.59
CA VAL A 251 -15.17 16.88 8.11
C VAL A 251 -15.86 17.65 6.98
N VAL A 252 -15.21 17.79 5.83
CA VAL A 252 -15.80 18.46 4.65
C VAL A 252 -17.06 17.74 4.20
N TYR A 253 -17.03 16.41 4.11
CA TYR A 253 -18.18 15.57 3.75
C TYR A 253 -19.38 15.82 4.67
N GLN A 254 -19.18 15.91 5.99
CA GLN A 254 -20.27 16.18 6.93
C GLN A 254 -20.88 17.56 6.72
N ASP A 255 -20.05 18.58 6.48
CA ASP A 255 -20.50 19.94 6.23
C ASP A 255 -21.32 20.06 4.94
N VAL A 256 -20.86 19.47 3.84
CA VAL A 256 -21.60 19.52 2.55
C VAL A 256 -22.91 18.73 2.60
N CYS A 257 -22.99 17.65 3.41
CA CYS A 257 -24.25 16.96 3.68
C CYS A 257 -25.21 17.85 4.46
N LYS A 258 -24.74 18.51 5.53
CA LYS A 258 -25.55 19.41 6.36
C LYS A 258 -26.09 20.58 5.54
N LYS A 259 -25.27 21.14 4.64
CA LYS A 259 -25.62 22.21 3.71
C LYS A 259 -26.47 21.73 2.52
N LYS A 260 -26.75 20.43 2.41
CA LYS A 260 -27.49 19.80 1.29
C LYS A 260 -26.86 20.08 -0.08
N GLN A 261 -25.55 20.29 -0.13
CA GLN A 261 -24.78 20.50 -1.36
C GLN A 261 -24.46 19.16 -2.04
N LEU A 262 -24.39 18.09 -1.25
CA LEU A 262 -24.23 16.72 -1.73
C LEU A 262 -25.59 16.03 -1.86
N THR A 263 -26.01 15.72 -3.07
CA THR A 263 -27.31 15.08 -3.36
C THR A 263 -27.16 13.96 -4.39
N MET A 264 -28.12 13.03 -4.44
CA MET A 264 -28.10 11.97 -5.45
C MET A 264 -28.07 12.56 -6.86
N GLY A 265 -27.17 12.03 -7.70
CA GLY A 265 -26.94 12.53 -9.06
C GLY A 265 -26.02 13.74 -9.16
N LYS A 266 -25.59 14.33 -8.03
CA LYS A 266 -24.65 15.46 -8.00
C LYS A 266 -23.51 15.20 -7.02
N PRO A 267 -22.41 14.58 -7.49
CA PRO A 267 -21.18 14.45 -6.72
C PRO A 267 -20.61 15.81 -6.27
N TYR A 268 -19.76 15.78 -5.25
CA TYR A 268 -19.04 16.95 -4.74
C TYR A 268 -17.54 16.71 -4.79
N LEU A 269 -16.78 17.65 -5.36
CA LEU A 269 -15.32 17.57 -5.44
C LEU A 269 -14.66 18.34 -4.30
N TYR A 270 -13.86 17.65 -3.50
CA TYR A 270 -12.99 18.25 -2.49
C TYR A 270 -11.54 18.30 -3.01
N LYS A 271 -11.04 19.52 -3.25
CA LYS A 271 -9.67 19.80 -3.70
C LYS A 271 -8.76 19.94 -2.48
N ARG A 272 -8.32 18.81 -1.91
CA ARG A 272 -7.42 18.78 -0.74
C ARG A 272 -6.07 19.38 -1.12
N GLU A 273 -5.49 20.20 -0.24
CA GLU A 273 -4.17 20.83 -0.43
C GLU A 273 -3.01 20.05 0.21
N ALA A 274 -3.32 19.04 1.04
CA ALA A 274 -2.32 18.19 1.69
C ALA A 274 -1.87 17.03 0.78
N SER A 275 -0.56 16.78 0.74
CA SER A 275 0.07 15.68 0.00
C SER A 275 -0.16 14.33 0.70
N LEU A 276 -0.63 13.33 -0.05
CA LEU A 276 -0.78 11.96 0.45
C LEU A 276 0.57 11.24 0.61
N ASP A 277 1.55 11.54 -0.25
CA ASP A 277 2.87 10.92 -0.15
C ASP A 277 3.56 11.30 1.17
N SER A 278 3.28 12.50 1.67
CA SER A 278 3.74 12.92 3.00
C SER A 278 3.19 12.06 4.12
N ASP A 279 1.92 11.65 4.00
CA ASP A 279 1.24 10.80 4.98
C ASP A 279 1.83 9.37 4.94
N LEU A 280 2.14 8.86 3.73
CA LEU A 280 2.55 7.47 3.50
C LEU A 280 4.05 7.20 3.70
N ALA A 281 4.94 8.06 3.19
CA ALA A 281 6.39 7.81 3.18
C ALA A 281 7.05 8.05 4.55
N ASP A 282 8.07 7.27 4.89
CA ASP A 282 8.99 7.64 5.97
C ASP A 282 9.80 8.89 5.56
N GLU A 283 10.08 9.81 6.50
CA GLU A 283 10.83 11.06 6.22
C GLU A 283 10.37 11.85 4.96
N PRO A 284 9.11 12.30 4.90
CA PRO A 284 8.48 12.80 3.67
C PRO A 284 9.10 14.09 3.09
N LEU A 285 9.82 14.86 3.89
CA LEU A 285 10.49 16.10 3.46
C LEU A 285 11.61 15.87 2.45
N SER A 286 12.09 14.63 2.31
CA SER A 286 13.14 14.24 1.37
C SER A 286 12.63 13.82 0.00
N LEU A 287 11.30 13.77 -0.21
CA LEU A 287 10.71 13.31 -1.47
C LEU A 287 10.97 14.30 -2.62
N PRO A 288 11.49 13.85 -3.78
CA PRO A 288 11.91 14.73 -4.87
C PRO A 288 10.76 15.42 -5.59
N ASN A 289 9.53 14.91 -5.45
CA ASN A 289 8.31 15.45 -6.05
C ASN A 289 7.13 15.31 -5.08
N LEU A 290 6.84 16.33 -4.27
CA LEU A 290 5.62 16.40 -3.44
C LEU A 290 4.31 16.54 -4.28
N ASN A 291 4.39 16.29 -5.59
CA ASN A 291 3.37 16.61 -6.58
C ASN A 291 2.36 15.48 -6.75
N ALA A 292 1.35 15.45 -5.88
CA ALA A 292 -0.04 15.50 -6.31
C ALA A 292 -0.94 15.66 -5.08
N ASN A 293 -1.45 16.87 -4.88
CA ASN A 293 -2.64 17.11 -4.06
C ASN A 293 -3.72 16.10 -4.45
N LYS A 294 -4.06 15.16 -3.55
CA LYS A 294 -5.06 14.12 -3.82
C LYS A 294 -6.44 14.68 -3.62
N TRP A 295 -7.22 14.79 -4.68
CA TRP A 295 -8.60 15.25 -4.61
C TRP A 295 -9.55 14.11 -4.30
N PHE A 296 -10.69 14.44 -3.70
CA PHE A 296 -11.71 13.46 -3.36
C PHE A 296 -13.03 13.81 -4.04
N LEU A 297 -13.50 12.93 -4.93
CA LEU A 297 -14.84 13.02 -5.49
C LEU A 297 -15.81 12.26 -4.58
N LEU A 298 -16.57 12.98 -3.77
CA LEU A 298 -17.62 12.42 -2.92
C LEU A 298 -18.81 12.06 -3.81
N PHE A 299 -19.01 10.77 -4.07
CA PHE A 299 -20.00 10.27 -5.01
C PHE A 299 -21.16 9.61 -4.27
N PRO A 300 -22.36 10.23 -4.23
CA PRO A 300 -23.53 9.64 -3.58
C PRO A 300 -24.01 8.42 -4.33
N THR A 301 -23.97 7.27 -3.67
CA THR A 301 -24.53 6.02 -4.21
C THR A 301 -25.83 5.62 -3.51
N LYS A 302 -26.18 6.28 -2.40
CA LYS A 302 -27.40 6.05 -1.63
C LYS A 302 -27.81 7.28 -0.85
N THR A 303 -29.10 7.43 -0.57
CA THR A 303 -29.61 8.54 0.25
C THR A 303 -29.32 8.33 1.73
N HIS A 304 -29.57 7.12 2.25
CA HIS A 304 -29.32 6.76 3.65
C HIS A 304 -28.46 5.50 3.72
N TRP A 305 -27.53 5.42 4.68
CA TRP A 305 -26.61 4.29 4.83
C TRP A 305 -27.29 2.92 5.09
N LYS A 306 -28.56 2.93 5.52
CA LYS A 306 -29.38 1.74 5.78
C LYS A 306 -30.07 1.18 4.53
N ARG A 307 -30.05 1.94 3.41
CA ARG A 307 -30.70 1.56 2.16
C ARG A 307 -29.69 0.97 1.19
N SER A 308 -30.19 0.18 0.24
CA SER A 308 -29.45 -0.24 -0.95
C SER A 308 -29.03 0.97 -1.79
N SER A 309 -28.04 0.76 -2.64
CA SER A 309 -27.60 1.80 -3.58
C SER A 309 -28.64 2.05 -4.68
N ASP A 310 -28.67 3.28 -5.17
CA ASP A 310 -29.64 3.78 -6.16
C ASP A 310 -28.98 3.89 -7.53
N ILE A 311 -29.30 2.95 -8.42
CA ILE A 311 -28.71 2.86 -9.76
C ILE A 311 -29.03 4.07 -10.63
N THR A 312 -30.26 4.59 -10.60
CA THR A 312 -30.66 5.79 -11.35
C THR A 312 -29.94 7.02 -10.83
N GLY A 313 -29.73 7.11 -9.52
CA GLY A 313 -28.92 8.16 -8.92
C GLY A 313 -27.43 8.06 -9.27
N ILE A 314 -26.89 6.84 -9.39
CA ILE A 314 -25.51 6.61 -9.84
C ILE A 314 -25.34 7.02 -11.30
N GLU A 315 -26.26 6.63 -12.18
CA GLU A 315 -26.23 6.99 -13.60
C GLU A 315 -26.23 8.52 -13.79
N ARG A 316 -27.12 9.24 -13.09
CA ARG A 316 -27.11 10.71 -13.09
C ARG A 316 -25.80 11.29 -12.57
N GLY A 317 -25.20 10.68 -11.55
CA GLY A 317 -23.91 11.12 -11.01
C GLY A 317 -22.75 10.89 -11.98
N LEU A 318 -22.80 9.80 -12.76
CA LEU A 318 -21.86 9.53 -13.84
C LEU A 318 -22.02 10.52 -14.99
N GLN A 319 -23.26 10.86 -15.38
CA GLN A 319 -23.53 11.92 -16.35
C GLN A 319 -22.97 13.27 -15.88
N TRP A 320 -23.26 13.67 -14.64
CA TRP A 320 -22.71 14.90 -14.06
C TRP A 320 -21.18 14.93 -14.11
N LEU A 321 -20.53 13.79 -13.84
CA LEU A 321 -19.09 13.68 -13.88
C LEU A 321 -18.54 13.89 -15.30
N VAL A 322 -19.15 13.27 -16.31
CA VAL A 322 -18.79 13.48 -17.73
C VAL A 322 -18.95 14.95 -18.11
N ASP A 323 -20.04 15.60 -17.68
CA ASP A 323 -20.33 16.99 -18.01
C ASP A 323 -19.39 17.99 -17.31
N SER A 324 -18.86 17.63 -16.13
CA SER A 324 -18.20 18.60 -15.24
C SER A 324 -16.69 18.41 -15.09
N TYR A 325 -16.12 17.23 -15.40
CA TYR A 325 -14.74 16.90 -15.00
C TYR A 325 -13.69 17.91 -15.53
N GLN A 326 -13.88 18.42 -16.75
CA GLN A 326 -12.97 19.40 -17.36
C GLN A 326 -13.03 20.75 -16.64
N ALA A 327 -14.24 21.26 -16.41
CA ALA A 327 -14.46 22.53 -15.72
C ALA A 327 -13.99 22.48 -14.27
N GLU A 328 -14.13 21.31 -13.63
CA GLU A 328 -13.65 21.07 -12.27
C GLU A 328 -12.12 20.85 -12.18
N GLY A 329 -11.45 20.62 -13.31
CA GLY A 329 -10.00 20.43 -13.40
C GLY A 329 -9.52 19.03 -13.04
N ILE A 330 -10.38 18.01 -13.14
CA ILE A 330 -10.02 16.61 -12.91
C ILE A 330 -9.16 16.12 -14.09
N GLN A 331 -7.92 15.74 -13.80
CA GLN A 331 -6.93 15.29 -14.80
C GLN A 331 -6.80 13.77 -14.88
N SER A 332 -7.14 13.08 -13.81
CA SER A 332 -7.19 11.61 -13.76
C SER A 332 -8.02 11.14 -12.56
N LEU A 333 -8.63 9.96 -12.69
CA LEU A 333 -9.68 9.52 -11.76
C LEU A 333 -9.57 8.03 -11.42
N ALA A 334 -9.60 7.72 -10.13
CA ALA A 334 -9.84 6.38 -9.61
C ALA A 334 -11.29 6.28 -9.10
N VAL A 335 -12.04 5.28 -9.57
CA VAL A 335 -13.46 5.08 -9.25
C VAL A 335 -13.65 3.67 -8.69
N PRO A 336 -14.29 3.48 -7.53
CA PRO A 336 -14.61 2.15 -7.05
C PRO A 336 -15.82 1.59 -7.82
N ALA A 337 -16.06 0.28 -7.75
CA ALA A 337 -17.30 -0.33 -8.24
C ALA A 337 -18.53 0.26 -7.51
N LEU A 338 -19.17 1.26 -8.13
CA LEU A 338 -20.15 2.12 -7.49
C LEU A 338 -21.39 1.34 -7.04
N GLY A 339 -21.67 1.34 -5.74
CA GLY A 339 -22.83 0.66 -5.17
C GLY A 339 -22.77 -0.88 -5.17
N CYS A 340 -21.66 -1.47 -5.63
CA CYS A 340 -21.40 -2.90 -5.49
C CYS A 340 -21.01 -3.26 -4.04
N GLY A 341 -20.91 -4.56 -3.74
CA GLY A 341 -20.53 -5.05 -2.41
C GLY A 341 -21.58 -4.69 -1.35
N LEU A 342 -21.24 -3.82 -0.40
CA LEU A 342 -22.16 -3.38 0.67
C LEU A 342 -23.35 -2.53 0.18
N GLY A 343 -23.32 -2.06 -1.07
CA GLY A 343 -24.45 -1.38 -1.70
C GLY A 343 -25.51 -2.32 -2.29
N GLY A 344 -25.15 -3.59 -2.51
CA GLY A 344 -26.04 -4.65 -2.99
C GLY A 344 -26.32 -4.64 -4.50
N LEU A 345 -25.67 -3.77 -5.28
CA LEU A 345 -25.77 -3.79 -6.74
C LEU A 345 -24.83 -4.84 -7.34
N ASP A 346 -25.24 -5.40 -8.47
CA ASP A 346 -24.48 -6.41 -9.20
C ASP A 346 -23.50 -5.77 -10.18
N TRP A 347 -22.26 -6.25 -10.18
CA TRP A 347 -21.24 -5.83 -11.14
C TRP A 347 -21.68 -6.04 -12.59
N ARG A 348 -22.48 -7.06 -12.87
CA ARG A 348 -22.97 -7.37 -14.22
C ARG A 348 -23.80 -6.23 -14.82
N GLU A 349 -24.46 -5.45 -13.98
CA GLU A 349 -25.24 -4.27 -14.39
C GLU A 349 -24.40 -2.99 -14.29
N ILE A 350 -23.63 -2.86 -13.21
CA ILE A 350 -22.88 -1.63 -12.91
C ILE A 350 -21.62 -1.47 -13.76
N GLY A 351 -20.91 -2.56 -14.07
CA GLY A 351 -19.69 -2.55 -14.87
C GLY A 351 -19.92 -1.91 -16.24
N PRO A 352 -20.87 -2.41 -17.06
CA PRO A 352 -21.21 -1.82 -18.35
C PRO A 352 -21.74 -0.38 -18.22
N LEU A 353 -22.59 -0.11 -17.23
CA LEU A 353 -23.10 1.24 -16.96
C LEU A 353 -21.96 2.23 -16.72
N MET A 354 -21.02 1.91 -15.82
CA MET A 354 -19.87 2.76 -15.54
C MET A 354 -19.01 2.97 -16.80
N CYS A 355 -18.76 1.91 -17.56
CA CYS A 355 -17.94 2.00 -18.77
C CYS A 355 -18.60 2.85 -19.87
N ARG A 356 -19.92 2.81 -20.02
CA ARG A 356 -20.68 3.66 -20.96
C ARG A 356 -20.40 5.15 -20.78
N TYR A 357 -20.28 5.60 -19.52
CA TYR A 357 -20.00 7.01 -19.20
C TYR A 357 -18.50 7.32 -19.14
N LEU A 358 -17.75 6.52 -18.38
CA LEU A 358 -16.33 6.80 -18.11
C LEU A 358 -15.45 6.67 -19.36
N SER A 359 -15.87 5.91 -20.38
CA SER A 359 -15.15 5.80 -21.65
C SER A 359 -15.21 7.06 -22.51
N GLN A 360 -16.16 7.98 -22.25
CA GLN A 360 -16.29 9.25 -22.96
C GLN A 360 -15.24 10.28 -22.50
N MET A 361 -14.67 10.09 -21.31
CA MET A 361 -13.72 11.01 -20.70
C MET A 361 -12.34 10.91 -21.37
N GLN A 362 -11.77 12.06 -21.75
CA GLN A 362 -10.44 12.14 -22.38
C GLN A 362 -9.30 12.22 -21.35
N ILE A 363 -9.47 11.56 -20.20
CA ILE A 363 -8.49 11.51 -19.10
C ILE A 363 -8.30 10.07 -18.66
N GLN A 364 -7.20 9.78 -17.98
CA GLN A 364 -6.97 8.45 -17.43
C GLN A 364 -7.97 8.14 -16.30
N VAL A 365 -8.75 7.07 -16.49
CA VAL A 365 -9.74 6.58 -15.53
C VAL A 365 -9.48 5.10 -15.21
N ALA A 366 -9.47 4.78 -13.93
CA ALA A 366 -9.31 3.41 -13.42
C ALA A 366 -10.51 3.00 -12.55
N ILE A 367 -11.22 1.94 -12.95
CA ILE A 367 -12.29 1.34 -12.16
C ILE A 367 -11.71 0.26 -11.24
N TYR A 368 -11.80 0.46 -9.94
CA TYR A 368 -11.36 -0.50 -8.93
C TYR A 368 -12.47 -1.52 -8.65
N LEU A 369 -12.16 -2.78 -8.88
CA LEU A 369 -13.07 -3.91 -8.69
C LEU A 369 -13.51 -4.06 -7.23
N PRO A 370 -14.71 -4.60 -6.97
CA PRO A 370 -15.19 -4.82 -5.61
C PRO A 370 -14.24 -5.75 -4.85
N GLN A 371 -13.94 -5.41 -3.59
CA GLN A 371 -13.02 -6.19 -2.75
C GLN A 371 -13.75 -7.30 -1.98
N GLU A 372 -15.05 -7.13 -1.75
CA GLU A 372 -15.90 -8.05 -1.01
C GLU A 372 -16.49 -9.17 -1.88
N GLN A 373 -16.40 -9.05 -3.21
CA GLN A 373 -16.96 -10.00 -4.16
C GLN A 373 -15.98 -10.23 -5.30
N GLU A 374 -15.65 -11.50 -5.57
CA GLU A 374 -14.86 -11.85 -6.74
C GLU A 374 -15.70 -11.66 -8.00
N VAL A 375 -15.13 -10.96 -8.99
CA VAL A 375 -15.76 -10.78 -10.30
C VAL A 375 -15.22 -11.83 -11.27
N PRO A 376 -16.07 -12.71 -11.81
CA PRO A 376 -15.68 -13.66 -12.85
C PRO A 376 -15.01 -12.99 -14.05
N ALA A 377 -14.00 -13.65 -14.63
CA ALA A 377 -13.21 -13.09 -15.72
C ALA A 377 -14.03 -12.73 -16.97
N GLU A 378 -15.11 -13.45 -17.25
CA GLU A 378 -16.05 -13.18 -18.35
C GLU A 378 -16.69 -11.78 -18.25
N PHE A 379 -16.96 -11.29 -17.04
CA PHE A 379 -17.54 -9.96 -16.78
C PHE A 379 -16.49 -8.84 -16.70
N LEU A 380 -15.22 -9.15 -16.99
CA LEU A 380 -14.12 -8.19 -17.08
C LEU A 380 -13.63 -8.02 -18.53
N THR A 381 -14.23 -8.75 -19.47
CA THR A 381 -13.89 -8.65 -20.89
C THR A 381 -14.31 -7.29 -21.43
N ARG A 382 -13.53 -6.78 -22.39
CA ARG A 382 -13.84 -5.53 -23.07
C ARG A 382 -15.21 -5.59 -23.75
N ASP A 383 -15.54 -6.71 -24.39
CA ASP A 383 -16.80 -6.90 -25.10
C ASP A 383 -17.99 -6.85 -24.15
N PHE A 384 -17.89 -7.48 -22.96
CA PHE A 384 -18.94 -7.38 -21.95
C PHE A 384 -19.10 -5.97 -21.40
N LEU A 385 -17.98 -5.33 -21.03
CA LEU A 385 -18.00 -4.01 -20.39
C LEU A 385 -18.40 -2.88 -21.34
N LEU A 386 -18.26 -3.06 -22.65
CA LEU A 386 -18.67 -2.10 -23.68
C LEU A 386 -19.93 -2.55 -24.44
N ALA A 387 -20.56 -3.66 -24.04
CA ALA A 387 -21.85 -4.06 -24.58
C ALA A 387 -22.89 -3.01 -24.16
N ALA A 388 -23.41 -2.28 -25.15
CA ALA A 388 -24.32 -1.15 -24.95
C ALA A 388 -25.69 -1.59 -24.44
#